data_AF-A0A6F8ZJN6-F1
#
_entry.id   AF-A0A6F8ZJN6-F1
#
_cell.length_a   1.000
_cell.length_b   1.000
_cell.length_c   1.000
_cell.angle_alpha   90.00
_cell.angle_beta   90.00
_cell.angle_gamma   90.00
#
_symmetry.space_group_name_H-M   'P 1'
#
loop_
_entity.id
_entity.type
_entity.pdbx_description
1 polymer ?
#
loop_
_entity_poly.entity_id
_entity_poly.type
_entity_poly.pdbx_seq_one_letter_code
_entity_poly.pdbx_strand_id
1 'polypeptide(L)' 'MRVNEGTTDRVIRVVLGIVLIVLAVAGWLKPAGPWVFGILGAVSLLTGLTGFCALYRLFGISTCPVPQQKK' A
#
# COMPACT_ATOMS: atom_id res chain seq x y z
N MET A 1 -9.43 -1.86 14.11
CA MET A 1 -9.27 -0.50 13.54
C MET A 1 -10.38 -0.26 12.53
N ARG A 2 -10.87 0.98 12.36
CA ARG A 2 -11.83 1.32 11.29
C ARG A 2 -11.10 1.30 9.96
N VAL A 3 -11.49 0.39 9.06
CA VAL A 3 -10.92 0.27 7.72
C VAL A 3 -11.27 1.52 6.90
N ASN A 4 -10.26 2.17 6.31
CA ASN A 4 -10.41 3.35 5.45
C ASN A 4 -9.90 3.13 4.01
N GLU A 5 -9.25 2.00 3.76
CA GLU A 5 -8.84 1.57 2.43
C GLU A 5 -9.83 0.54 1.89
N GLY A 6 -10.41 0.83 0.73
CA GLY A 6 -11.20 -0.14 -0.04
C GLY A 6 -10.33 -1.30 -0.54
N THR A 7 -10.99 -2.40 -0.91
CA THR A 7 -10.30 -3.64 -1.35
C THR A 7 -9.35 -3.40 -2.52
N THR A 8 -9.72 -2.51 -3.45
CA THR A 8 -8.89 -2.11 -4.59
C THR A 8 -7.59 -1.43 -4.15
N ASP A 9 -7.65 -0.49 -3.21
CA ASP A 9 -6.47 0.26 -2.72
C ASP A 9 -5.49 -0.68 -2.02
N ARG A 10 -6.01 -1.61 -1.21
CA ARG A 10 -5.22 -2.65 -0.54
C ARG A 10 -4.49 -3.54 -1.55
N VAL A 11 -5.19 -4.03 -2.58
CA VAL A 11 -4.57 -4.87 -3.62
C VAL A 11 -3.46 -4.12 -4.34
N ILE A 12 -3.72 -2.86 -4.73
CA ILE A 12 -2.71 -2.02 -5.40
C ILE A 12 -1.45 -1.86 -4.50
N ARG A 13 -1.63 -1.56 -3.22
CA ARG A 13 -0.50 -1.36 -2.28
C ARG A 13 0.28 -2.63 -1.98
N VAL A 14 -0.40 -3.76 -1.87
CA VAL A 14 0.25 -5.07 -1.68
C VAL A 14 1.04 -5.44 -2.93
N VAL A 15 0.45 -5.31 -4.11
CA VAL A 15 1.14 -5.60 -5.39
C VAL A 15 2.36 -4.68 -5.56
N LEU A 16 2.21 -3.37 -5.35
CA LEU A 16 3.32 -2.42 -5.38
C LEU A 16 4.41 -2.78 -4.35
N GLY A 17 4.03 -3.10 -3.12
CA GLY A 17 4.97 -3.48 -2.06
C GLY A 17 5.79 -4.71 -2.42
N ILE A 18 5.14 -5.76 -2.94
CA ILE A 18 5.80 -6.98 -3.41
C ILE A 18 6.75 -6.67 -4.56
N VAL A 19 6.30 -5.92 -5.58
CA VAL A 19 7.14 -5.57 -6.74
C VAL A 19 8.39 -4.81 -6.31
N LEU A 20 8.24 -3.82 -5.41
CA LEU A 20 9.37 -3.04 -4.90
C LEU A 20 10.37 -3.90 -4.10
N ILE A 21 9.89 -4.83 -3.26
CA ILE A 21 10.75 -5.75 -2.51
C ILE A 21 11.48 -6.69 -3.46
N VAL A 22 10.79 -7.28 -4.45
CA VAL A 22 11.40 -8.20 -5.42
C VAL A 22 12.49 -7.49 -6.23
N LEU A 23 12.23 -6.27 -6.72
CA LEU A 23 13.23 -5.50 -7.47
C LEU A 23 14.42 -5.08 -6.61
N ALA A 24 14.19 -4.78 -5.33
CA ALA A 24 15.25 -4.46 -4.36
C ALA A 24 16.16 -5.68 -4.10
N VAL A 25 15.57 -6.87 -3.88
CA VAL A 25 16.31 -8.12 -3.63
C VAL A 25 17.00 -8.63 -4.90
N ALA A 26 16.39 -8.45 -6.07
CA ALA A 26 16.99 -8.79 -7.37
C ALA A 26 18.21 -7.91 -7.73
N GLY A 27 18.50 -6.88 -6.94
CA GLY A 27 19.67 -6.02 -7.14
C GLY A 27 19.58 -5.16 -8.40
N TRP A 28 18.37 -4.94 -8.94
CA TRP A 28 18.15 -4.05 -10.08
C TRP A 28 18.26 -2.56 -9.68
N LEU A 29 18.04 -2.23 -8.41
CA LEU A 29 18.09 -0.85 -7.89
C LEU A 29 19.42 -0.48 -7.21
N LYS A 30 20.55 -0.96 -7.77
CA LYS A 30 21.91 -0.62 -7.31
C LYS A 30 22.21 0.89 -7.15
N PRO A 31 21.80 1.80 -8.06
CA PRO A 31 22.22 3.20 -7.95
C PRO A 31 21.52 3.98 -6.82
N ALA A 32 20.37 3.51 -6.33
CA ALA A 32 19.57 4.23 -5.35
C ALA A 32 19.51 3.54 -3.96
N GLY A 33 20.27 2.45 -3.77
CA GLY A 33 20.38 1.75 -2.51
C GLY A 33 19.22 0.77 -2.27
N PRO A 34 19.44 -0.55 -2.27
CA PRO A 34 18.38 -1.55 -2.12
C PRO A 34 17.58 -1.41 -0.81
N TRP A 35 18.19 -0.82 0.22
CA TRP A 35 17.57 -0.54 1.52
C TRP A 35 16.40 0.45 1.44
N VAL A 36 16.49 1.50 0.63
CA VAL A 36 15.42 2.52 0.52
C VAL A 36 14.16 1.90 -0.07
N PHE A 37 14.30 1.12 -1.14
CA PHE A 37 13.18 0.44 -1.80
C PHE A 37 12.64 -0.73 -0.99
N GLY A 38 13.51 -1.44 -0.26
CA GLY A 38 13.07 -2.46 0.70
C GLY A 38 12.17 -1.86 1.80
N ILE A 39 12.57 -0.71 2.38
CA ILE A 39 11.76 0.00 3.38
C ILE A 39 10.45 0.50 2.76
N LEU A 40 10.49 1.11 1.59
CA LEU A 40 9.29 1.62 0.91
C LEU A 40 8.30 0.49 0.59
N GLY A 41 8.81 -0.63 0.07
CA GLY A 41 8.02 -1.82 -0.21
C GLY A 41 7.42 -2.44 1.05
N ALA A 42 8.20 -2.53 2.14
CA ALA A 42 7.71 -3.06 3.41
C ALA A 42 6.61 -2.18 4.04
N VAL A 43 6.76 -0.85 4.00
CA VAL A 43 5.75 0.09 4.48
C VAL A 43 4.47 0.01 3.63
N SER A 44 4.61 -0.07 2.30
CA SER A 44 3.46 -0.22 1.39
C SER A 44 2.73 -1.55 1.62
N LEU A 45 3.47 -2.63 1.89
CA LEU A 45 2.91 -3.95 2.20
C LEU A 45 2.17 -3.93 3.55
N LEU A 46 2.79 -3.39 4.60
CA LEU A 46 2.19 -3.28 5.93
C LEU A 46 0.92 -2.43 5.91
N THR A 47 0.93 -1.31 5.18
CA THR A 47 -0.28 -0.48 5.02
C THR A 47 -1.38 -1.21 4.27
N GLY A 48 -1.07 -1.87 3.15
CA GLY A 48 -2.06 -2.66 2.39
C GLY A 48 -2.62 -3.88 3.16
N LEU A 49 -1.81 -4.55 3.99
CA LEU A 49 -2.23 -5.71 4.79
C LEU A 49 -3.11 -5.32 5.98
N THR A 50 -2.73 -4.27 6.71
CA THR A 50 -3.55 -3.73 7.80
C THR A 50 -4.82 -3.07 7.26
N GLY A 51 -4.75 -2.60 6.01
CA GLY A 51 -5.84 -1.97 5.29
C GLY A 51 -6.38 -0.74 6.03
N PHE A 52 -5.44 -0.07 6.66
CA PHE A 52 -5.60 1.14 7.45
C PHE A 52 -4.46 2.07 7.09
N CYS A 53 -4.74 3.04 6.21
CA CYS A 53 -3.77 4.10 5.93
C CYS A 53 -3.86 5.17 7.02
N ALA A 54 -2.85 5.30 7.86
CA ALA A 54 -2.80 6.40 8.85
C ALA A 54 -2.89 7.78 8.17
N LEU A 55 -2.32 7.91 6.96
CA LEU A 55 -2.36 9.15 6.18
C LEU A 55 -3.79 9.49 5.73
N TYR A 56 -4.54 8.53 5.19
CA TYR A 56 -5.94 8.78 4.80
C TYR A 56 -6.81 9.10 6.00
N ARG A 57 -6.54 8.51 7.17
CA ARG A 57 -7.23 8.89 8.40
C ARG A 57 -6.91 10.33 8.80
N LEU A 58 -5.65 10.76 8.69
CA LEU A 58 -5.24 12.13 9.01
C LEU A 58 -5.90 13.15 8.08
N PHE A 59 -6.06 12.82 6.80
CA PHE A 59 -6.75 13.66 5.81
C PHE A 59 -8.28 13.44 5.78
N GLY A 60 -8.84 12.55 6.60
CA GLY A 60 -10.28 12.23 6.61
C GLY A 60 -10.79 11.52 5.34
N ILE A 61 -9.90 10.94 4.53
CA ILE A 61 -10.22 10.27 3.28
C ILE A 61 -10.54 8.79 3.57
N SER A 62 -11.55 8.26 2.87
CA SER A 62 -11.88 6.84 2.86
C SER A 62 -12.07 6.41 1.42
N THR A 63 -11.32 5.41 0.97
CA THR A 63 -11.50 4.78 -0.35
C THR A 63 -12.36 3.53 -0.26
N CYS A 64 -12.97 3.27 0.91
CA CYS A 64 -13.97 2.23 1.05
C CYS A 64 -15.10 2.45 0.03
N PRO A 65 -15.53 1.41 -0.69
CA PRO A 65 -16.62 1.54 -1.64
C PRO A 65 -17.86 2.09 -0.94
N VAL A 66 -18.36 3.21 -1.43
CA VAL A 66 -19.70 3.69 -1.05
C VAL A 66 -20.72 2.62 -1.45
N PRO A 67 -21.65 2.22 -0.57
CA PRO A 67 -22.70 1.28 -0.91
C PRO A 67 -23.41 1.78 -2.17
N GLN A 68 -23.29 1.03 -3.27
CA GLN A 68 -24.02 1.32 -4.50
C GLN A 68 -25.51 1.17 -4.17
N GLN A 69 -26.22 2.30 -4.06
CA GLN A 69 -27.69 2.26 -4.00
C GLN A 69 -28.17 1.72 -5.35
N LYS A 70 -28.60 0.45 -5.35
CA LYS A 70 -29.36 -0.12 -6.47
C LYS A 70 -30.61 0.75 -6.64
N LYS A 71 -30.70 1.44 -7.79
CA LYS A 71 -31.94 2.05 -8.28
C LYS A 71 -32.90 0.98 -8.76
#